data_AF-A0A936QXM2-F1
#
_entry.id   AF-A0A936QXM2-F1
#
_cell.length_a   1.000
_cell.length_b   1.000
_cell.length_c   1.000
_cell.angle_alpha   90.00
_cell.angle_beta   90.00
_cell.angle_gamma   90.00
#
_symmetry.space_group_name_H-M   'P 1'
#
loop_
_entity.id
_entity.type
_entity.pdbx_description
1 polymer ?
#
loop_
_entity_poly.entity_id
_entity_poly.type
_entity_poly.pdbx_seq_one_letter_code
_entity_poly.pdbx_strand_id
1 'polypeptide(L)'
;MSANTVEVRDNPQDLRFEARIDGALVGFAEYRLTDTHIVFTHTEVDPAFGGRGIGGALARGALDAVRAGGTLAGGTLAVRPRCSFIEAWIEKHPDYADLLTRSASAPTTATDILRDAFGRVAEEMPELLRDLPAEVLLWRPDPDANSIGWLAWHLTRVQDDHLAGVGEREQVWTSQGFVERFALPYAVASHGFGQSSAEVGAFHVTDATLLIDYHQAVHAMTLEVLDALDDAAYQRVVDTRFTPPVTAAVRLVSVIGDTAAHLGQIGYLKGLAVRARH
;
A
#
# COMPACT_ATOMS: atom_id res chain seq x y z
N MET A 1 -15.48 13.13 -44.49
CA MET A 1 -14.84 12.11 -43.65
C MET A 1 -15.34 12.34 -42.24
N SER A 2 -16.26 11.51 -41.77
CA SER A 2 -16.73 11.53 -40.38
C SER A 2 -15.50 11.31 -39.50
N ALA A 3 -15.23 12.21 -38.56
CA ALA A 3 -14.22 11.97 -37.56
C ALA A 3 -14.67 10.77 -36.73
N ASN A 4 -13.88 9.69 -36.70
CA ASN A 4 -14.11 8.56 -35.80
C ASN A 4 -13.86 9.06 -34.37
N THR A 5 -14.91 9.57 -33.73
CA THR A 5 -14.87 10.06 -32.36
C THR A 5 -14.59 8.88 -31.43
N VAL A 6 -13.52 9.01 -30.63
CA VAL A 6 -13.21 8.05 -29.57
C VAL A 6 -14.19 8.31 -28.42
N GLU A 7 -14.97 7.31 -28.07
CA GLU A 7 -15.84 7.35 -26.91
C GLU A 7 -15.13 6.69 -25.71
N VAL A 8 -15.10 7.37 -24.57
CA VAL A 8 -14.52 6.84 -23.33
C VAL A 8 -15.64 6.58 -22.33
N ARG A 9 -15.70 5.36 -21.79
CA ARG A 9 -16.71 4.94 -20.81
C ARG A 9 -16.06 4.23 -19.64
N ASP A 10 -16.60 4.42 -18.44
CA ASP A 10 -16.24 3.63 -17.28
C ASP A 10 -16.81 2.21 -17.39
N ASN A 11 -16.00 1.20 -17.06
CA ASN A 11 -16.40 -0.19 -16.87
C ASN A 11 -15.98 -0.63 -15.45
N PRO A 12 -16.84 -0.40 -14.44
CA PRO A 12 -16.55 -0.75 -13.05
C PRO A 12 -16.41 -2.25 -12.78
N GLN A 13 -16.96 -3.11 -13.64
CA GLN A 13 -16.84 -4.58 -13.47
C GLN A 13 -15.41 -5.05 -13.68
N ASP A 14 -14.69 -4.39 -14.60
CA ASP A 14 -13.29 -4.69 -14.92
C ASP A 14 -12.33 -3.65 -14.34
N LEU A 15 -12.83 -2.72 -13.51
CA LEU A 15 -12.07 -1.63 -12.90
C LEU A 15 -11.21 -0.84 -13.91
N ARG A 16 -11.82 -0.44 -15.04
CA ARG A 16 -11.12 0.28 -16.10
C ARG A 16 -12.02 1.23 -16.86
N PHE A 17 -11.43 2.28 -17.43
CA PHE A 17 -12.05 3.05 -18.49
C PHE A 17 -11.73 2.41 -19.83
N GLU A 18 -12.71 2.37 -20.73
CA GLU A 18 -12.60 1.77 -22.07
C GLU A 18 -12.74 2.86 -23.13
N ALA A 19 -11.82 2.86 -24.10
CA ALA A 19 -11.94 3.65 -25.32
C ALA A 19 -12.53 2.79 -26.44
N ARG A 20 -13.57 3.31 -27.08
CA ARG A 20 -14.29 2.65 -28.16
C ARG A 20 -14.38 3.52 -29.40
N ILE A 21 -14.27 2.89 -30.57
CA ILE A 21 -14.51 3.50 -31.88
C ILE A 21 -15.53 2.62 -32.59
N ASP A 22 -16.66 3.20 -33.02
CA ASP A 22 -17.75 2.48 -33.66
C ASP A 22 -18.22 1.24 -32.86
N GLY A 23 -18.14 1.33 -31.53
CA GLY A 23 -18.47 0.25 -30.59
C GLY A 23 -17.36 -0.77 -30.32
N ALA A 24 -16.29 -0.81 -31.12
CA ALA A 24 -15.15 -1.70 -30.89
C ALA A 24 -14.22 -1.15 -29.80
N LEU A 25 -13.78 -2.00 -28.87
CA LEU A 25 -12.79 -1.67 -27.85
C LEU A 25 -11.41 -1.50 -28.52
N VAL A 26 -10.78 -0.35 -28.32
CA VAL A 26 -9.49 0.00 -28.95
C VAL A 26 -8.40 0.40 -27.95
N GLY A 27 -8.74 0.43 -26.66
CA GLY A 27 -7.81 0.69 -25.57
C GLY A 27 -8.52 0.81 -24.23
N PHE A 28 -7.76 0.80 -23.14
CA PHE A 28 -8.29 0.93 -21.79
C PHE A 28 -7.30 1.59 -20.83
N ALA A 29 -7.81 2.11 -19.72
CA ALA A 29 -7.04 2.60 -18.58
C ALA A 29 -7.54 1.93 -17.30
N GLU A 30 -6.74 1.02 -16.73
CA GLU A 30 -7.06 0.31 -15.49
C GLU A 30 -6.89 1.21 -14.28
N TYR A 31 -7.82 1.08 -13.34
CA TYR A 31 -7.79 1.80 -12.08
C TYR A 31 -8.03 0.87 -10.89
N ARG A 32 -7.74 1.38 -9.70
CA ARG A 32 -8.18 0.82 -8.42
C ARG A 32 -8.85 1.91 -7.61
N LEU A 33 -9.83 1.53 -6.80
CA LEU A 33 -10.57 2.46 -5.95
C LEU A 33 -10.28 2.19 -4.48
N THR A 34 -10.27 3.28 -3.72
CA THR A 34 -10.34 3.33 -2.26
C THR A 34 -11.42 4.34 -1.88
N ASP A 35 -11.73 4.47 -0.60
CA ASP A 35 -12.72 5.46 -0.13
C ASP A 35 -12.32 6.92 -0.39
N THR A 36 -11.04 7.19 -0.67
CA THR A 36 -10.48 8.55 -0.77
C THR A 36 -9.76 8.83 -2.10
N HIS A 37 -9.34 7.79 -2.83
CA HIS A 37 -8.54 7.93 -4.04
C HIS A 37 -8.90 6.92 -5.13
N ILE A 38 -8.64 7.32 -6.38
CA ILE A 38 -8.53 6.46 -7.55
C ILE A 38 -7.06 6.35 -7.99
N VAL A 39 -6.58 5.13 -8.21
CA VAL A 39 -5.20 4.85 -8.62
C VAL A 39 -5.19 4.32 -10.05
N PHE A 40 -4.73 5.10 -11.03
CA PHE A 40 -4.55 4.59 -12.40
C PHE A 40 -3.27 3.77 -12.48
N THR A 41 -3.38 2.49 -12.82
CA THR A 41 -2.26 1.53 -12.73
C THR A 41 -1.66 1.20 -14.09
N HIS A 42 -2.46 1.19 -15.15
CA HIS A 42 -2.01 0.85 -16.49
C HIS A 42 -2.87 1.51 -17.57
N THR A 43 -2.29 1.79 -18.74
CA THR A 43 -3.01 2.25 -19.92
C THR A 43 -2.48 1.50 -21.14
N GLU A 44 -3.39 0.93 -21.91
CA GLU A 44 -3.08 0.19 -23.13
C GLU A 44 -3.94 0.72 -24.29
N VAL A 45 -3.33 0.80 -25.47
CA VAL A 45 -4.02 1.09 -26.72
C VAL A 45 -3.66 -0.02 -27.69
N ASP A 46 -4.65 -0.59 -28.36
CA ASP A 46 -4.41 -1.61 -29.38
C ASP A 46 -3.40 -1.06 -30.41
N PRO A 47 -2.28 -1.77 -30.66
CA PRO A 47 -1.25 -1.35 -31.60
C PRO A 47 -1.78 -1.01 -32.99
N ALA A 48 -2.83 -1.70 -33.46
CA ALA A 48 -3.49 -1.40 -34.73
C ALA A 48 -4.02 0.03 -34.78
N PHE A 49 -4.34 0.62 -33.63
CA PHE A 49 -4.87 1.96 -33.46
C PHE A 49 -3.87 2.97 -32.88
N GLY A 50 -2.59 2.60 -32.77
CA GLY A 50 -1.51 3.45 -32.28
C GLY A 50 -1.33 4.75 -33.07
N GLY A 51 -0.86 5.81 -32.40
CA GLY A 51 -0.58 7.11 -33.02
C GLY A 51 -1.81 7.97 -33.34
N ARG A 52 -3.03 7.51 -33.04
CA ARG A 52 -4.30 8.20 -33.36
C ARG A 52 -4.84 9.07 -32.21
N GLY A 53 -4.04 9.31 -31.16
CA GLY A 53 -4.45 10.10 -30.00
C GLY A 53 -5.37 9.40 -28.99
N ILE A 54 -5.63 8.10 -29.14
CA ILE A 54 -6.54 7.32 -28.27
C ILE A 54 -6.10 7.34 -26.81
N GLY A 55 -4.80 7.18 -26.53
CA GLY A 55 -4.29 7.27 -25.15
C GLY A 55 -4.60 8.63 -24.51
N GLY A 56 -4.49 9.72 -25.27
CA GLY A 56 -4.85 11.05 -24.79
C GLY A 56 -6.36 11.23 -24.58
N ALA A 57 -7.17 10.62 -25.43
CA ALA A 57 -8.63 10.59 -25.24
C ALA A 57 -9.00 9.79 -23.98
N LEU A 58 -8.38 8.63 -23.76
CA LEU A 58 -8.53 7.81 -22.54
C LEU A 58 -8.20 8.62 -21.29
N ALA A 59 -7.00 9.21 -21.23
CA ALA A 59 -6.55 9.98 -20.07
C ALA A 59 -7.53 11.13 -19.76
N ARG A 60 -7.89 11.92 -20.78
CA ARG A 60 -8.84 13.03 -20.63
C ARG A 60 -10.21 12.54 -20.14
N GLY A 61 -10.79 11.56 -20.83
CA GLY A 61 -12.13 11.07 -20.51
C GLY A 61 -12.22 10.44 -19.13
N ALA A 62 -11.20 9.69 -18.72
CA ALA A 62 -11.13 9.10 -17.39
C ALA A 62 -10.99 10.17 -16.30
N LEU A 63 -10.09 11.13 -16.47
CA LEU A 63 -9.88 12.21 -15.49
C LEU A 63 -11.07 13.17 -15.40
N ASP A 64 -11.73 13.46 -16.53
CA ASP A 64 -12.96 14.25 -16.55
C ASP A 64 -14.09 13.53 -15.80
N ALA A 65 -14.20 12.21 -15.94
CA ALA A 65 -15.18 11.42 -15.19
C ALA A 65 -14.92 11.48 -13.67
N VAL A 66 -13.65 11.37 -13.26
CA VAL A 66 -13.24 11.53 -11.85
C VAL A 66 -13.59 12.92 -11.34
N ARG A 67 -13.27 13.98 -12.11
CA ARG A 67 -13.60 15.37 -11.76
C ARG A 67 -15.10 15.61 -11.60
N ALA A 68 -15.90 15.02 -12.49
CA ALA A 68 -17.34 15.17 -12.48
C ALA A 68 -18.02 14.45 -11.29
N GLY A 69 -17.27 13.70 -10.47
CA GLY A 69 -17.81 12.89 -9.39
C GLY A 69 -18.72 11.76 -9.88
N GLY A 70 -18.57 11.37 -11.16
CA GLY A 70 -19.41 10.39 -11.80
C GLY A 70 -19.08 8.97 -11.33
N THR A 71 -20.11 8.25 -10.85
CA THR A 71 -20.19 6.78 -10.63
C THR A 71 -19.14 6.10 -9.74
N LEU A 72 -18.18 6.83 -9.17
CA LEU A 72 -17.19 6.30 -8.26
C LEU A 72 -17.58 6.67 -6.82
N ALA A 73 -18.21 5.73 -6.11
CA ALA A 73 -18.44 5.72 -4.66
C ALA A 73 -18.51 7.09 -3.94
N GLY A 74 -19.56 7.87 -4.21
CA GLY A 74 -20.11 8.83 -3.24
C GLY A 74 -19.29 10.07 -2.85
N GLY A 75 -18.21 10.42 -3.56
CA GLY A 75 -17.43 11.64 -3.27
C GLY A 75 -16.39 12.01 -4.32
N THR A 76 -15.76 13.18 -4.16
CA THR A 76 -14.62 13.60 -4.98
C THR A 76 -13.39 12.76 -4.61
N LEU A 77 -13.00 11.83 -5.48
CA LEU A 77 -11.79 11.03 -5.30
C LEU A 77 -10.56 11.80 -5.81
N ALA A 78 -9.47 11.76 -5.05
CA ALA A 78 -8.18 12.24 -5.52
C ALA A 78 -7.48 11.19 -6.42
N VAL A 79 -6.75 11.64 -7.43
CA VAL A 79 -6.07 10.81 -8.43
C VAL A 79 -4.64 10.51 -7.99
N ARG A 80 -4.23 9.24 -8.07
CA ARG A 80 -2.84 8.79 -7.96
C ARG A 80 -2.41 8.08 -9.26
N PRO A 81 -1.59 8.70 -10.11
CA PRO A 81 -1.12 8.05 -11.32
C PRO A 81 0.08 7.14 -10.99
N ARG A 82 -0.14 5.81 -10.97
CA ARG A 82 0.95 4.81 -10.99
C ARG A 82 1.37 4.44 -12.42
N CYS A 83 0.47 4.63 -13.38
CA CYS A 83 0.78 4.52 -14.79
C CYS A 83 1.61 5.72 -15.25
N SER A 84 2.83 5.48 -15.73
CA SER A 84 3.71 6.52 -16.26
C SER A 84 3.12 7.31 -17.44
N PHE A 85 2.21 6.69 -18.21
CA PHE A 85 1.51 7.40 -19.29
C PHE A 85 0.54 8.47 -18.76
N ILE A 86 -0.30 8.11 -17.77
CA ILE A 86 -1.25 9.05 -17.17
C ILE A 86 -0.50 10.16 -16.43
N GLU A 87 0.56 9.82 -15.70
CA GLU A 87 1.44 10.78 -15.04
C GLU A 87 1.99 11.82 -16.04
N ALA A 88 2.67 11.34 -17.10
CA ALA A 88 3.23 12.21 -18.14
C ALA A 88 2.16 12.99 -18.94
N TRP A 89 0.92 12.48 -19.00
CA TRP A 89 -0.18 13.18 -19.62
C TRP A 89 -0.65 14.35 -18.74
N ILE A 90 -0.83 14.14 -17.43
CA ILE A 90 -1.23 15.19 -16.48
C ILE A 90 -0.16 16.30 -16.41
N GLU A 91 1.14 15.97 -16.45
CA GLU A 91 2.22 16.97 -16.51
C GLU A 91 2.09 17.94 -17.70
N LYS A 92 1.56 17.45 -18.82
CA LYS A 92 1.32 18.25 -20.04
C LYS A 92 -0.04 18.97 -20.03
N HIS A 93 -0.90 18.65 -19.07
CA HIS A 93 -2.26 19.17 -18.92
C HIS A 93 -2.46 19.65 -17.46
N PRO A 94 -1.81 20.77 -17.09
CA PRO A 94 -1.77 21.25 -15.71
C PRO A 94 -3.14 21.66 -15.16
N ASP A 95 -4.14 21.81 -16.01
CA ASP A 95 -5.55 21.98 -15.66
C ASP A 95 -6.15 20.76 -14.97
N TYR A 96 -5.45 19.63 -14.90
CA TYR A 96 -5.81 18.42 -14.13
C TYR A 96 -5.00 18.24 -12.84
N ALA A 97 -4.09 19.15 -12.51
CA ALA A 97 -3.22 19.03 -11.34
C ALA A 97 -3.99 19.13 -10.01
N ASP A 98 -5.17 19.75 -10.00
CA ASP A 98 -6.13 19.80 -8.88
C ASP A 98 -6.77 18.43 -8.57
N LEU A 99 -6.85 17.53 -9.56
CA LEU A 99 -7.37 16.18 -9.35
C LEU A 99 -6.35 15.28 -8.69
N LEU A 100 -5.06 15.56 -8.86
CA LEU A 100 -4.07 14.80 -8.14
C LEU A 100 -4.40 14.92 -6.66
N THR A 101 -4.42 13.77 -5.96
CA THR A 101 -3.94 13.81 -4.58
C THR A 101 -2.69 14.61 -4.69
N ARG A 102 -2.61 15.77 -4.03
CA ARG A 102 -1.42 16.59 -4.05
C ARG A 102 -0.29 15.59 -3.92
N SER A 103 0.39 15.31 -5.04
CA SER A 103 1.57 14.47 -4.99
C SER A 103 2.33 15.19 -3.92
N ALA A 104 2.71 14.50 -2.85
CA ALA A 104 3.67 15.08 -1.93
C ALA A 104 4.76 15.56 -2.88
N SER A 105 4.79 16.87 -3.13
CA SER A 105 5.62 17.49 -4.15
C SER A 105 6.99 16.89 -3.90
N ALA A 106 7.59 16.22 -4.90
CA ALA A 106 8.78 15.37 -4.74
C ALA A 106 9.43 15.59 -3.37
N PRO A 107 9.22 14.68 -2.41
CA PRO A 107 9.15 14.99 -0.99
C PRO A 107 10.20 16.03 -0.59
N THR A 108 9.75 17.26 -0.33
CA THR A 108 10.66 18.41 -0.18
C THR A 108 11.30 18.45 1.21
N THR A 109 10.75 17.68 2.15
CA THR A 109 11.28 17.46 3.50
C THR A 109 11.51 15.98 3.80
N ALA A 110 12.39 15.66 4.74
CA ALA A 110 12.65 14.28 5.17
C ALA A 110 11.38 13.57 5.67
N THR A 111 10.49 14.30 6.35
CA THR A 111 9.21 13.79 6.83
C THR A 111 8.31 13.33 5.67
N ASP A 112 8.27 14.07 4.55
CA ASP A 112 7.50 13.67 3.37
C ASP A 112 8.06 12.40 2.73
N ILE A 113 9.39 12.23 2.70
CA ILE A 113 10.04 10.99 2.19
C ILE A 113 9.61 9.80 3.05
N LEU A 114 9.66 9.95 4.38
CA LEU A 114 9.30 8.89 5.31
C LEU A 114 7.81 8.55 5.22
N ARG A 115 6.94 9.55 5.10
CA ARG A 115 5.49 9.36 4.88
C ARG A 115 5.21 8.56 3.61
N ASP A 116 5.86 8.90 2.48
CA ASP A 116 5.72 8.15 1.24
C ASP A 116 6.22 6.70 1.39
N ALA A 117 7.38 6.51 2.02
CA ALA A 117 7.97 5.19 2.21
C ALA A 117 7.05 4.26 3.04
N PHE A 118 6.54 4.72 4.18
CA PHE A 118 5.58 3.97 4.99
C PHE A 118 4.22 3.81 4.29
N GLY A 119 3.79 4.82 3.53
CA GLY A 119 2.54 4.77 2.75
C GLY A 119 2.54 3.63 1.73
N ARG A 120 3.67 3.41 1.04
CA ARG A 120 3.82 2.30 0.09
C ARG A 120 3.64 0.93 0.74
N VAL A 121 4.22 0.74 1.93
CA VAL A 121 4.05 -0.50 2.71
C VAL A 121 2.58 -0.70 3.10
N ALA A 122 1.94 0.36 3.59
CA ALA A 122 0.54 0.33 4.01
C ALA A 122 -0.44 0.07 2.86
N GLU A 123 -0.15 0.55 1.66
CA GLU A 123 -0.96 0.32 0.46
C GLU A 123 -0.80 -1.10 -0.10
N GLU A 124 0.39 -1.68 -0.02
CA GLU A 124 0.68 -2.98 -0.61
C GLU A 124 0.30 -4.16 0.32
N MET A 125 0.28 -3.97 1.63
CA MET A 125 -0.15 -5.01 2.58
C MET A 125 -1.56 -5.56 2.29
N PRO A 126 -2.63 -4.74 2.15
CA PRO A 126 -3.95 -5.25 1.80
C PRO A 126 -3.97 -5.97 0.44
N GLU A 127 -3.22 -5.49 -0.55
CA GLU A 127 -3.15 -6.11 -1.89
C GLU A 127 -2.53 -7.52 -1.85
N LEU A 128 -1.53 -7.70 -0.98
CA LEU A 128 -0.89 -8.99 -0.79
C LEU A 128 -1.79 -9.97 -0.03
N LEU A 129 -2.56 -9.50 0.96
CA LEU A 129 -3.34 -10.39 1.82
C LEU A 129 -4.80 -10.60 1.37
N ARG A 130 -5.34 -9.73 0.50
CA ARG A 130 -6.73 -9.79 0.04
C ARG A 130 -7.10 -11.19 -0.45
N ASP A 131 -8.23 -11.68 0.05
CA ASP A 131 -8.86 -12.95 -0.29
C ASP A 131 -7.98 -14.20 -0.05
N LEU A 132 -6.88 -14.07 0.70
CA LEU A 132 -6.08 -15.24 1.07
C LEU A 132 -6.79 -16.03 2.18
N PRO A 133 -7.09 -17.33 1.96
CA PRO A 133 -7.67 -18.16 3.00
C PRO A 133 -6.65 -18.43 4.12
N ALA A 134 -7.14 -18.70 5.34
CA ALA A 134 -6.29 -18.90 6.52
C ALA A 134 -5.20 -19.95 6.33
N GLU A 135 -5.52 -21.05 5.67
CA GLU A 135 -4.57 -22.08 5.23
C GLU A 135 -3.37 -21.56 4.42
N VAL A 136 -3.56 -20.55 3.56
CA VAL A 136 -2.48 -19.93 2.77
C VAL A 136 -1.70 -18.94 3.64
N LEU A 137 -2.39 -18.18 4.50
CA LEU A 137 -1.75 -17.31 5.48
C LEU A 137 -0.82 -18.10 6.40
N LEU A 138 -1.22 -19.31 6.80
CA LEU A 138 -0.49 -20.17 7.72
C LEU A 138 0.46 -21.15 7.02
N TRP A 139 0.45 -21.22 5.70
CA TRP A 139 1.31 -22.12 4.94
C TRP A 139 2.79 -21.74 5.11
N ARG A 140 3.62 -22.76 5.31
CA ARG A 140 5.07 -22.64 5.41
C ARG A 140 5.69 -23.54 4.33
N PRO A 141 6.61 -23.03 3.48
CA PRO A 141 7.27 -23.86 2.46
C PRO A 141 8.17 -24.94 3.07
N ASP A 142 8.62 -24.72 4.29
CA ASP A 142 9.46 -25.60 5.10
C ASP A 142 9.09 -25.41 6.59
N PRO A 143 9.18 -26.44 7.46
CA PRO A 143 8.86 -26.31 8.89
C PRO A 143 9.64 -25.23 9.65
N ASP A 144 10.78 -24.76 9.13
CA ASP A 144 11.58 -23.67 9.69
C ASP A 144 11.36 -22.32 8.99
N ALA A 145 10.63 -22.27 7.87
CA ALA A 145 10.35 -21.04 7.14
C ALA A 145 9.19 -20.24 7.76
N ASN A 146 9.18 -18.91 7.65
CA ASN A 146 8.04 -18.11 8.14
C ASN A 146 6.81 -18.28 7.24
N SER A 147 5.61 -18.12 7.82
CA SER A 147 4.35 -18.06 7.07
C SER A 147 4.01 -16.62 6.66
N ILE A 148 3.11 -16.45 5.69
CA ILE A 148 2.64 -15.14 5.23
C ILE A 148 2.01 -14.35 6.39
N GLY A 149 1.13 -15.00 7.16
CA GLY A 149 0.43 -14.40 8.28
C GLY A 149 1.39 -13.97 9.39
N TRP A 150 2.40 -14.81 9.70
CA TRP A 150 3.41 -14.45 10.70
C TRP A 150 4.25 -13.27 10.23
N LEU A 151 4.68 -13.24 8.97
CA LEU A 151 5.44 -12.10 8.42
C LEU A 151 4.65 -10.80 8.47
N ALA A 152 3.37 -10.84 8.10
CA ALA A 152 2.49 -9.68 8.13
C ALA A 152 2.27 -9.15 9.56
N TRP A 153 2.09 -10.06 10.53
CA TRP A 153 2.03 -9.70 11.94
C TRP A 153 3.37 -9.16 12.45
N HIS A 154 4.48 -9.85 12.16
CA HIS A 154 5.83 -9.51 12.62
C HIS A 154 6.23 -8.11 12.18
N LEU A 155 6.15 -7.82 10.88
CA LEU A 155 6.53 -6.50 10.35
C LEU A 155 5.65 -5.39 10.94
N THR A 156 4.35 -5.67 11.14
CA THR A 156 3.42 -4.71 11.74
C THR A 156 3.72 -4.49 13.22
N ARG A 157 4.05 -5.54 13.99
CA ARG A 157 4.47 -5.45 15.38
C ARG A 157 5.79 -4.68 15.53
N VAL A 158 6.76 -4.92 14.64
CA VAL A 158 8.04 -4.18 14.64
C VAL A 158 7.79 -2.70 14.39
N GLN A 159 6.97 -2.36 13.39
CA GLN A 159 6.60 -0.97 13.12
C GLN A 159 5.88 -0.34 14.31
N ASP A 160 4.89 -1.02 14.88
CA ASP A 160 4.13 -0.52 16.03
C ASP A 160 5.02 -0.27 17.25
N ASP A 161 5.74 -1.29 17.72
CA ASP A 161 6.60 -1.22 18.88
C ASP A 161 7.65 -0.11 18.75
N HIS A 162 8.33 -0.08 17.62
CA HIS A 162 9.45 0.82 17.43
C HIS A 162 9.00 2.26 17.18
N LEU A 163 7.92 2.49 16.44
CA LEU A 163 7.44 3.84 16.16
C LEU A 163 6.62 4.43 17.30
N ALA A 164 5.90 3.61 18.06
CA ALA A 164 5.34 4.04 19.34
C ALA A 164 6.46 4.49 20.29
N GLY A 165 7.57 3.75 20.36
CA GLY A 165 8.75 4.16 21.11
C GLY A 165 9.38 5.47 20.61
N VAL A 166 9.50 5.66 19.29
CA VAL A 166 9.98 6.93 18.70
C VAL A 166 9.04 8.09 19.03
N GLY A 167 7.73 7.86 19.03
CA GLY A 167 6.72 8.87 19.34
C GLY A 167 6.43 9.06 20.82
N GLU A 168 7.03 8.27 21.72
CA GLU A 168 6.67 8.18 23.15
C GLU A 168 5.17 7.93 23.37
N ARG A 169 4.59 7.03 22.57
CA ARG A 169 3.18 6.65 22.59
C ARG A 169 2.99 5.23 23.10
N GLU A 170 1.76 4.91 23.49
CA GLU A 170 1.36 3.52 23.68
C GLU A 170 1.28 2.81 22.32
N GLN A 171 1.65 1.52 22.29
CA GLN A 171 1.52 0.70 21.09
C GLN A 171 0.04 0.52 20.72
N VAL A 172 -0.26 0.51 19.43
CA VAL A 172 -1.59 0.18 18.89
C VAL A 172 -1.99 -1.22 19.34
N TRP A 173 -1.03 -2.14 19.44
CA TRP A 173 -1.18 -3.51 19.91
C TRP A 173 -1.97 -3.64 21.21
N THR A 174 -1.66 -2.79 22.21
CA THR A 174 -2.32 -2.80 23.52
C THR A 174 -3.46 -1.79 23.58
N SER A 175 -3.24 -0.57 23.11
CA SER A 175 -4.21 0.53 23.24
C SER A 175 -5.51 0.30 22.47
N GLN A 176 -5.47 -0.47 21.37
CA GLN A 176 -6.63 -0.77 20.53
C GLN A 176 -7.10 -2.23 20.62
N GLY A 177 -6.61 -2.99 21.61
CA GLY A 177 -7.07 -4.35 21.91
C GLY A 177 -6.71 -5.40 20.85
N PHE A 178 -5.68 -5.15 20.03
CA PHE A 178 -5.24 -6.13 19.04
C PHE A 178 -4.62 -7.36 19.71
N VAL A 179 -3.98 -7.21 20.87
CA VAL A 179 -3.46 -8.36 21.63
C VAL A 179 -4.54 -9.38 21.98
N GLU A 180 -5.72 -8.95 22.42
CA GLU A 180 -6.85 -9.84 22.68
C GLU A 180 -7.47 -10.39 21.41
N ARG A 181 -7.60 -9.57 20.35
CA ARG A 181 -8.17 -10.00 19.07
C ARG A 181 -7.34 -11.08 18.37
N PHE A 182 -6.02 -10.96 18.44
CA PHE A 182 -5.09 -11.95 17.90
C PHE A 182 -4.94 -13.18 18.79
N ALA A 183 -5.04 -13.02 20.12
CA ALA A 183 -4.97 -14.11 21.10
C ALA A 183 -3.78 -15.07 20.92
N LEU A 184 -2.64 -14.56 20.45
CA LEU A 184 -1.46 -15.36 20.16
C LEU A 184 -0.82 -15.92 21.45
N PRO A 185 -0.20 -17.11 21.40
CA PRO A 185 0.44 -17.75 22.55
C PRO A 185 1.82 -17.14 22.87
N TYR A 186 1.93 -15.81 22.79
CA TYR A 186 3.16 -15.07 22.98
C TYR A 186 3.04 -14.11 24.17
N ALA A 187 4.18 -13.62 24.66
CA ALA A 187 4.15 -12.52 25.62
C ALA A 187 3.57 -11.27 24.93
N VAL A 188 2.90 -10.40 25.69
CA VAL A 188 2.30 -9.16 25.16
C VAL A 188 3.32 -8.29 24.42
N ALA A 189 4.56 -8.23 24.92
CA ALA A 189 5.65 -7.47 24.33
C ALA A 189 6.29 -8.17 23.10
N SER A 190 5.89 -9.39 22.76
CA SER A 190 6.46 -10.10 21.62
C SER A 190 6.11 -9.40 20.31
N HIS A 191 7.13 -9.29 19.46
CA HIS A 191 7.02 -8.75 18.12
C HIS A 191 7.64 -9.68 17.07
N GLY A 192 8.03 -10.91 17.44
CA GLY A 192 8.55 -11.94 16.53
C GLY A 192 10.08 -12.08 16.50
N PHE A 193 10.83 -11.05 16.88
CA PHE A 193 12.29 -11.15 16.94
C PHE A 193 12.72 -12.19 17.98
N GLY A 194 13.61 -13.11 17.58
CA GLY A 194 14.14 -14.16 18.46
C GLY A 194 13.21 -15.35 18.67
N GLN A 195 12.06 -15.42 18.00
CA GLN A 195 11.19 -16.61 18.04
C GLN A 195 11.85 -17.80 17.33
N SER A 196 11.71 -18.97 17.93
CA SER A 196 12.06 -20.26 17.34
C SER A 196 11.07 -20.68 16.26
N SER A 197 11.45 -21.62 15.39
CA SER A 197 10.56 -22.19 14.37
C SER A 197 9.26 -22.76 14.97
N ALA A 198 9.34 -23.32 16.19
CA ALA A 198 8.18 -23.85 16.90
C ALA A 198 7.22 -22.73 17.33
N GLU A 199 7.74 -21.61 17.85
CA GLU A 199 6.93 -20.44 18.20
C GLU A 199 6.30 -19.81 16.95
N VAL A 200 7.06 -19.68 15.86
CA VAL A 200 6.52 -19.26 14.56
C VAL A 200 5.41 -20.21 14.10
N GLY A 201 5.57 -21.51 14.31
CA GLY A 201 4.57 -22.53 13.96
C GLY A 201 3.32 -22.50 14.81
N ALA A 202 3.38 -21.90 16.00
CA ALA A 202 2.23 -21.68 16.88
C ALA A 202 1.43 -20.41 16.51
N PHE A 203 1.91 -19.64 15.53
CA PHE A 203 1.17 -18.49 14.99
C PHE A 203 -0.15 -18.96 14.39
N HIS A 204 -1.22 -18.25 14.71
CA HIS A 204 -2.53 -18.54 14.16
C HIS A 204 -3.28 -17.25 13.86
N VAL A 205 -4.05 -17.29 12.78
CA VAL A 205 -4.99 -16.26 12.37
C VAL A 205 -6.04 -16.94 11.50
N THR A 206 -7.29 -16.50 11.61
CA THR A 206 -8.40 -17.07 10.83
C THR A 206 -8.82 -16.19 9.65
N ASP A 207 -8.40 -14.93 9.65
CA ASP A 207 -8.84 -13.93 8.67
C ASP A 207 -7.72 -12.93 8.37
N ALA A 208 -7.46 -12.71 7.09
CA ALA A 208 -6.53 -11.69 6.59
C ALA A 208 -6.93 -10.27 7.05
N THR A 209 -8.24 -10.02 7.23
CA THR A 209 -8.78 -8.72 7.63
C THR A 209 -8.20 -8.27 8.97
N LEU A 210 -7.97 -9.18 9.93
CA LEU A 210 -7.38 -8.81 11.22
C LEU A 210 -5.93 -8.30 11.08
N LEU A 211 -5.15 -8.89 10.16
CA LEU A 211 -3.79 -8.43 9.84
C LEU A 211 -3.82 -7.06 9.15
N ILE A 212 -4.74 -6.87 8.22
CA ILE A 212 -4.92 -5.63 7.46
C ILE A 212 -5.36 -4.49 8.39
N ASP A 213 -6.39 -4.70 9.22
CA ASP A 213 -6.88 -3.73 10.20
C ASP A 213 -5.75 -3.29 11.13
N TYR A 214 -4.96 -4.25 11.63
CA TYR A 214 -3.86 -3.94 12.53
C TYR A 214 -2.79 -3.09 11.83
N HIS A 215 -2.43 -3.46 10.60
CA HIS A 215 -1.44 -2.71 9.83
C HIS A 215 -1.91 -1.29 9.50
N GLN A 216 -3.18 -1.12 9.15
CA GLN A 216 -3.76 0.20 8.90
C GLN A 216 -3.78 1.09 10.15
N ALA A 217 -4.14 0.52 11.31
CA ALA A 217 -4.12 1.25 12.58
C ALA A 217 -2.69 1.68 12.98
N VAL A 218 -1.70 0.80 12.79
CA VAL A 218 -0.28 1.10 13.01
C VAL A 218 0.22 2.15 12.03
N HIS A 219 -0.20 2.11 10.77
CA HIS A 219 0.13 3.13 9.78
C HIS A 219 -0.44 4.50 10.16
N ALA A 220 -1.69 4.57 10.64
CA ALA A 220 -2.27 5.82 11.15
C ALA A 220 -1.44 6.41 12.30
N MET A 221 -1.09 5.60 13.30
CA MET A 221 -0.19 6.01 14.38
C MET A 221 1.18 6.46 13.85
N THR A 222 1.72 5.76 12.85
CA THR A 222 3.00 6.11 12.21
C THR A 222 2.97 7.52 11.62
N LEU A 223 1.89 7.88 10.91
CA LEU A 223 1.74 9.23 10.34
C LEU A 223 1.67 10.29 11.45
N GLU A 224 0.96 10.03 12.54
CA GLU A 224 0.93 10.94 13.70
C GLU A 224 2.29 11.12 14.37
N VAL A 225 3.11 10.07 14.41
CA VAL A 225 4.49 10.16 14.91
C VAL A 225 5.32 11.03 13.98
N LEU A 226 5.28 10.76 12.67
CA LEU A 226 6.04 11.52 11.67
C LEU A 226 5.69 13.01 11.66
N ASP A 227 4.40 13.35 11.80
CA ASP A 227 3.93 14.74 11.83
C ASP A 227 4.40 15.52 13.06
N ALA A 228 4.75 14.81 14.15
CA ALA A 228 5.23 15.41 15.39
C ALA A 228 6.76 15.55 15.46
N LEU A 229 7.51 14.98 14.51
CA LEU A 229 8.98 15.02 14.53
C LEU A 229 9.52 16.34 13.99
N ASP A 230 10.42 16.95 14.76
CA ASP A 230 11.28 18.05 14.34
C ASP A 230 12.76 17.60 14.25
N ASP A 231 13.65 18.50 13.82
CA ASP A 231 15.09 18.23 13.68
C ASP A 231 15.74 17.71 14.97
N ALA A 232 15.30 18.20 16.13
CA ALA A 232 15.82 17.76 17.43
C ALA A 232 15.31 16.36 17.78
N ALA A 233 14.05 16.07 17.50
CA ALA A 233 13.43 14.76 17.72
C ALA A 233 14.12 13.67 16.89
N TYR A 234 14.53 13.96 15.64
CA TYR A 234 15.29 13.03 14.81
C TYR A 234 16.64 12.60 15.43
N GLN A 235 17.30 13.49 16.18
CA GLN A 235 18.60 13.23 16.82
C GLN A 235 18.48 12.56 18.19
N ARG A 236 17.27 12.45 18.75
CA ARG A 236 17.05 11.84 20.05
C ARG A 236 17.48 10.37 20.05
N VAL A 237 18.27 9.96 21.04
CA VAL A 237 18.63 8.57 21.27
C VAL A 237 17.41 7.81 21.79
N VAL A 238 17.02 6.75 21.08
CA VAL A 238 15.89 5.86 21.42
C VAL A 238 16.35 4.49 21.88
N ASP A 239 17.63 4.14 21.67
CA ASP A 239 18.20 2.88 22.17
C ASP A 239 19.70 3.03 22.47
N THR A 240 20.06 2.85 23.74
CA THR A 240 21.45 2.94 24.22
C THR A 240 22.20 1.61 24.20
N ARG A 241 21.55 0.51 23.79
CA ARG A 241 22.16 -0.83 23.77
C ARG A 241 23.12 -1.05 22.59
N PHE A 242 23.15 -0.14 21.61
CA PHE A 242 23.99 -0.23 20.41
C PHE A 242 25.15 0.78 20.47
N THR A 243 26.19 0.54 19.65
CA THR A 243 27.34 1.45 19.51
C THR A 243 27.61 1.74 18.01
N PRO A 244 27.40 2.99 17.54
CA PRO A 244 26.83 4.13 18.27
C PRO A 244 25.36 3.89 18.70
N PRO A 245 24.85 4.61 19.71
CA PRO A 245 23.44 4.53 20.12
C PRO A 245 22.48 4.80 18.95
N VAL A 246 21.32 4.14 18.96
CA VAL A 246 20.31 4.32 17.91
C VAL A 246 19.53 5.59 18.19
N THR A 247 19.50 6.50 17.21
CA THR A 247 18.63 7.68 17.22
C THR A 247 17.28 7.40 16.60
N ALA A 248 16.30 8.30 16.81
CA ALA A 248 15.00 8.22 16.16
C ALA A 248 15.12 8.15 14.64
N ALA A 249 15.99 8.95 14.02
CA ALA A 249 16.26 8.89 12.58
C ALA A 249 16.78 7.51 12.13
N VAL A 250 17.77 6.95 12.83
CA VAL A 250 18.29 5.60 12.52
C VAL A 250 17.19 4.55 12.70
N ARG A 251 16.36 4.69 13.73
CA ARG A 251 15.26 3.79 14.01
C ARG A 251 14.21 3.82 12.88
N LEU A 252 13.81 5.00 12.43
CA LEU A 252 12.85 5.16 11.32
C LEU A 252 13.33 4.48 10.05
N VAL A 253 14.60 4.70 9.67
CA VAL A 253 15.21 4.05 8.51
C VAL A 253 15.25 2.53 8.68
N SER A 254 15.59 2.05 9.89
CA SER A 254 15.64 0.61 10.18
C SER A 254 14.28 -0.05 10.02
N VAL A 255 13.22 0.57 10.54
CA VAL A 255 11.85 0.04 10.46
C VAL A 255 11.32 0.05 9.02
N ILE A 256 11.62 1.08 8.21
CA ILE A 256 11.26 1.09 6.78
C ILE A 256 11.95 -0.06 6.05
N GLY A 257 13.25 -0.26 6.29
CA GLY A 257 14.01 -1.35 5.67
C GLY A 257 13.45 -2.73 6.04
N ASP A 258 13.12 -2.93 7.32
CA ASP A 258 12.55 -4.17 7.84
C ASP A 258 11.17 -4.47 7.21
N THR A 259 10.26 -3.50 7.26
CA THR A 259 8.90 -3.65 6.74
C THR A 259 8.86 -3.89 5.23
N ALA A 260 9.66 -3.15 4.45
CA ALA A 260 9.75 -3.36 3.00
C ALA A 260 10.36 -4.74 2.65
N ALA A 261 11.37 -5.20 3.40
CA ALA A 261 11.97 -6.50 3.18
C ALA A 261 10.97 -7.65 3.44
N HIS A 262 10.22 -7.58 4.55
CA HIS A 262 9.21 -8.58 4.88
C HIS A 262 8.00 -8.53 3.95
N LEU A 263 7.62 -7.36 3.43
CA LEU A 263 6.59 -7.24 2.40
C LEU A 263 6.97 -7.98 1.12
N GLY A 264 8.24 -7.84 0.69
CA GLY A 264 8.78 -8.61 -0.43
C GLY A 264 8.76 -10.13 -0.19
N GLN A 265 9.09 -10.57 1.03
CA GLN A 265 8.99 -11.98 1.42
C GLN A 265 7.55 -12.50 1.37
N ILE A 266 6.57 -11.70 1.81
CA ILE A 266 5.14 -12.03 1.71
C ILE A 266 4.75 -12.23 0.24
N GLY A 267 5.12 -11.30 -0.65
CA GLY A 267 4.83 -11.41 -2.07
C GLY A 267 5.43 -12.66 -2.70
N TYR A 268 6.68 -12.99 -2.35
CA TYR A 268 7.35 -14.22 -2.80
C TYR A 268 6.64 -15.49 -2.30
N LEU A 269 6.32 -15.56 -1.00
CA LEU A 269 5.62 -16.70 -0.40
C LEU A 269 4.21 -16.86 -0.95
N LYS A 270 3.47 -15.77 -1.18
CA LYS A 270 2.15 -15.82 -1.84
C LYS A 270 2.25 -16.51 -3.20
N GLY A 271 3.23 -16.13 -4.00
CA GLY A 271 3.49 -16.76 -5.30
C GLY A 271 3.77 -18.27 -5.19
N LEU A 272 4.50 -18.71 -4.17
CA LEU A 272 4.76 -20.13 -3.92
C LEU A 272 3.53 -20.88 -3.40
N ALA A 273 2.87 -20.35 -2.38
CA ALA A 273 1.75 -20.98 -1.69
C ALA A 273 0.57 -21.25 -2.62
N VAL A 274 0.24 -20.29 -3.49
CA VAL A 274 -0.84 -20.44 -4.47
C VAL A 274 -0.50 -21.55 -5.49
N ARG A 275 0.75 -21.65 -5.93
CA ARG A 275 1.17 -22.69 -6.88
C ARG A 275 1.27 -24.08 -6.27
N ALA A 276 1.70 -24.19 -5.01
CA ALA A 276 1.83 -25.48 -4.32
C ALA A 276 0.48 -26.20 -4.08
N ARG A 277 -0.64 -25.52 -4.36
CA ARG A 277 -2.00 -26.03 -4.22
C ARG A 277 -2.65 -26.43 -5.56
N HIS A 278 -1.93 -26.30 -6.67
CA HIS A 278 -2.27 -26.87 -7.98
C HIS A 278 -1.43 -28.11 -8.27
#